data_AF-A0A1U9JYZ6-F1
#
_entry.id   AF-A0A1U9JYZ6-F1
#
_cell.length_a   1.000
_cell.length_b   1.000
_cell.length_c   1.000
_cell.angle_alpha   90.00
_cell.angle_beta   90.00
_cell.angle_gamma   90.00
#
_symmetry.space_group_name_H-M   'P 1'
#
loop_
_entity.id
_entity.type
_entity.pdbx_description
1 polymer ?
#
loop_
_entity_poly.entity_id
_entity_poly.type
_entity_poly.pdbx_seq_one_letter_code
_entity_poly.pdbx_strand_id
1 'polypeptide(L)'
;MPAGQASEAVLRWQGRLDQYPYKDPAQGLFYVGAAIEDATVDYYPAQGAEKGWPKVEKVAGALSIVGNQLRLQSATGNIKPNGKDVVLAPAINVAIDDFAADEPYLTVEAETHGPAQAYLGLMTHSDLGALLDGTFDQASATGDWAVPFALKVNLEQGEQTEVQGHIQFNQNTLQLWPQLPPLSQIQGQLLFSEKSAEAQLKAQWLGGLSSSASP
;
A
#
# COMPACT_ATOMS: atom_id res chain seq x y z
N MET A 1 -12.70 -13.35 -10.49
CA MET A 1 -12.05 -13.02 -11.78
C MET A 1 -11.51 -11.61 -11.66
N PRO A 2 -10.25 -11.34 -12.05
CA PRO A 2 -9.78 -9.97 -12.19
C PRO A 2 -10.69 -9.24 -13.20
N ALA A 3 -11.02 -7.99 -12.89
CA ALA A 3 -11.81 -7.08 -13.73
C ALA A 3 -10.96 -5.86 -14.06
N GLY A 4 -11.22 -5.23 -15.20
CA GLY A 4 -10.49 -4.05 -15.67
C GLY A 4 -10.56 -3.91 -17.17
N GLN A 5 -10.43 -2.68 -17.66
CA GLN A 5 -10.37 -2.36 -19.07
C GLN A 5 -9.06 -1.63 -19.36
N ALA A 6 -8.44 -1.96 -20.49
CA ALA A 6 -7.30 -1.24 -21.04
C ALA A 6 -7.74 -0.57 -22.33
N SER A 7 -7.51 0.73 -22.44
CA SER A 7 -7.81 1.55 -23.62
C SER A 7 -6.54 2.22 -24.13
N GLU A 8 -6.63 2.77 -25.35
CA GLU A 8 -5.53 3.53 -25.97
C GLU A 8 -4.21 2.76 -26.03
N ALA A 9 -4.30 1.43 -26.14
CA ALA A 9 -3.15 0.54 -26.12
C ALA A 9 -2.28 0.76 -27.36
N VAL A 10 -1.03 1.17 -27.14
CA VAL A 10 -0.01 1.33 -28.16
C VAL A 10 1.08 0.29 -27.93
N LEU A 11 1.35 -0.52 -28.95
CA LEU A 11 2.50 -1.41 -29.02
C LEU A 11 3.46 -0.89 -30.09
N ARG A 12 4.74 -0.71 -29.73
CA ARG A 12 5.81 -0.47 -30.69
C ARG A 12 6.94 -1.45 -30.44
N TRP A 13 7.40 -2.07 -31.52
CA TRP A 13 8.51 -3.00 -31.50
C TRP A 13 9.52 -2.64 -32.58
N GLN A 14 10.78 -2.51 -32.20
CA GLN A 14 11.92 -2.35 -33.09
C GLN A 14 13.08 -3.21 -32.59
N GLY A 15 13.78 -3.90 -33.50
CA GLY A 15 14.87 -4.80 -33.16
C GLY A 15 14.50 -6.28 -33.30
N ARG A 16 15.46 -7.16 -33.08
CA ARG A 16 15.26 -8.60 -33.21
C ARG A 16 14.62 -9.19 -31.96
N LEU A 17 13.58 -10.02 -32.14
CA LEU A 17 12.84 -10.66 -31.05
C LEU A 17 13.72 -11.52 -30.13
N ASP A 18 14.77 -12.14 -30.65
CA ASP A 18 15.69 -12.99 -29.89
C ASP A 18 16.71 -12.22 -29.03
N GLN A 19 16.70 -10.89 -29.12
CA GLN A 19 17.53 -9.98 -28.30
C GLN A 19 16.70 -9.24 -27.22
N TYR A 20 15.40 -9.51 -27.14
CA TYR A 20 14.55 -9.01 -26.07
C TYR A 20 14.83 -9.74 -24.74
N PRO A 21 14.82 -9.06 -23.59
CA PRO A 21 14.51 -7.64 -23.39
C PRO A 21 15.73 -6.74 -23.62
N TYR A 22 15.59 -5.77 -24.53
CA TYR A 22 16.69 -4.88 -24.92
C TYR A 22 17.17 -4.04 -23.72
N LYS A 23 18.32 -4.39 -23.15
CA LYS A 23 18.98 -3.59 -22.10
C LYS A 23 19.66 -2.34 -22.67
N ASP A 24 20.11 -2.41 -23.91
CA ASP A 24 20.69 -1.30 -24.67
C ASP A 24 19.65 -0.77 -25.67
N PRO A 25 19.20 0.50 -25.55
CA PRO A 25 18.26 1.11 -26.49
C PRO A 25 18.75 1.13 -27.96
N ALA A 26 20.06 1.01 -28.19
CA ALA A 26 20.61 0.90 -29.54
C ALA A 26 20.30 -0.44 -30.22
N GLN A 27 20.00 -1.50 -29.44
CA GLN A 27 19.70 -2.84 -29.95
C GLN A 27 18.23 -3.00 -30.35
N GLY A 28 17.34 -2.19 -29.77
CA GLY A 28 15.92 -2.23 -30.07
C GLY A 28 15.09 -1.39 -29.10
N LEU A 29 13.80 -1.27 -29.42
CA LEU A 29 12.79 -0.64 -28.58
C LEU A 29 11.61 -1.60 -28.45
N PHE A 30 11.29 -1.94 -27.20
CA PHE A 30 9.98 -2.48 -26.85
C PHE A 30 9.22 -1.41 -26.09
N TYR A 31 8.05 -1.03 -26.59
CA TYR A 31 7.18 -0.07 -25.91
C TYR A 31 5.76 -0.60 -25.89
N VAL A 32 5.17 -0.62 -24.69
CA VAL A 32 3.74 -0.77 -24.47
C VAL A 32 3.27 0.43 -23.68
N GLY A 33 2.20 1.09 -24.12
CA GLY A 33 1.52 2.12 -23.34
C GLY A 33 0.03 1.85 -23.35
N ALA A 34 -0.65 1.98 -22.20
CA ALA A 34 -2.09 1.84 -22.12
C ALA A 34 -2.66 2.69 -20.98
N ALA A 35 -3.87 3.23 -21.18
CA ALA A 35 -4.68 3.72 -20.09
C ALA A 35 -5.43 2.53 -19.47
N ILE A 36 -5.40 2.44 -18.15
CA ILE A 36 -6.10 1.42 -17.37
C ILE A 36 -7.28 2.08 -16.67
N GLU A 37 -8.44 1.44 -16.70
CA GLU A 37 -9.64 1.90 -16.00
C GLU A 37 -10.38 0.73 -15.33
N ASP A 38 -10.98 1.02 -14.17
CA ASP A 38 -11.79 0.11 -13.36
C ASP A 38 -11.11 -1.25 -13.08
N ALA A 39 -9.78 -1.24 -12.99
CA ALA A 39 -9.02 -2.44 -12.74
C ALA A 39 -9.08 -2.88 -11.28
N THR A 40 -9.05 -4.19 -11.06
CA THR A 40 -8.93 -4.79 -9.73
C THR A 40 -7.62 -5.53 -9.61
N VAL A 41 -6.80 -5.12 -8.66
CA VAL A 41 -5.49 -5.71 -8.35
C VAL A 41 -5.59 -6.51 -7.06
N ASP A 42 -5.51 -7.83 -7.19
CA ASP A 42 -5.50 -8.80 -6.09
C ASP A 42 -4.08 -9.35 -5.94
N TYR A 43 -3.24 -8.62 -5.22
CA TYR A 43 -1.78 -8.84 -5.16
C TYR A 43 -1.36 -9.93 -4.17
N TYR A 44 -2.20 -10.23 -3.17
CA TYR A 44 -1.95 -11.31 -2.22
C TYR A 44 -3.29 -11.92 -1.77
N PRO A 45 -3.92 -12.75 -2.61
CA PRO A 45 -5.21 -13.35 -2.29
C PRO A 45 -5.08 -14.32 -1.12
N ALA A 46 -6.16 -14.49 -0.35
CA ALA A 46 -6.21 -15.47 0.73
C ALA A 46 -5.99 -16.90 0.21
N GLN A 47 -5.16 -17.69 0.90
CA GLN A 47 -4.85 -19.07 0.53
C GLN A 47 -5.11 -20.01 1.71
N GLY A 48 -6.17 -20.82 1.60
CA GLY A 48 -6.53 -21.77 2.67
C GLY A 48 -6.83 -21.07 3.99
N ALA A 49 -5.95 -21.23 4.97
CA ALA A 49 -6.07 -20.61 6.30
C ALA A 49 -5.34 -19.26 6.42
N GLU A 50 -4.48 -18.91 5.45
CA GLU A 50 -3.73 -17.65 5.42
C GLU A 50 -4.63 -16.50 4.96
N LYS A 51 -4.57 -15.37 5.66
CA LYS A 51 -5.41 -14.21 5.31
C LYS A 51 -4.78 -13.46 4.15
N GLY A 52 -5.60 -13.13 3.16
CA GLY A 52 -5.19 -12.29 2.05
C GLY A 52 -5.03 -10.84 2.47
N TRP A 53 -4.36 -10.06 1.63
CA TRP A 53 -4.39 -8.61 1.71
C TRP A 53 -5.61 -8.04 0.99
N PRO A 54 -6.11 -6.86 1.39
CA PRO A 54 -7.22 -6.21 0.70
C PRO A 54 -6.84 -5.85 -0.74
N LYS A 55 -7.72 -6.17 -1.68
CA LYS A 55 -7.57 -5.80 -3.09
C LYS A 55 -7.58 -4.28 -3.25
N VAL A 56 -6.93 -3.81 -4.30
CA VAL A 56 -7.11 -2.45 -4.81
C VAL A 56 -8.12 -2.51 -5.95
N GLU A 57 -9.28 -1.88 -5.74
CA GLU A 57 -10.38 -1.81 -6.70
C GLU A 57 -10.40 -0.45 -7.40
N LYS A 58 -11.12 -0.36 -8.53
CA LYS A 58 -11.28 0.88 -9.30
C LYS A 58 -9.96 1.55 -9.67
N VAL A 59 -8.95 0.73 -9.97
CA VAL A 59 -7.64 1.24 -10.35
C VAL A 59 -7.75 1.91 -11.71
N ALA A 60 -7.30 3.17 -11.78
CA ALA A 60 -7.23 3.93 -13.02
C ALA A 60 -5.92 4.71 -13.11
N GLY A 61 -5.24 4.65 -14.25
CA GLY A 61 -3.94 5.30 -14.44
C GLY A 61 -3.26 4.94 -15.76
N ALA A 62 -2.04 5.44 -15.96
CA ALA A 62 -1.26 5.18 -17.18
C ALA A 62 -0.20 4.10 -16.92
N LEU A 63 -0.31 2.97 -17.63
CA LEU A 63 0.67 1.90 -17.62
C LEU A 63 1.62 2.07 -18.81
N SER A 64 2.91 1.90 -18.57
CA SER A 64 3.92 1.84 -19.63
C SER A 64 4.95 0.75 -19.38
N ILE A 65 5.41 0.13 -20.46
CA ILE A 65 6.58 -0.74 -20.50
C ILE A 65 7.54 -0.15 -21.53
N VAL A 66 8.80 0.07 -21.14
CA VAL A 66 9.86 0.57 -22.02
C VAL A 66 11.07 -0.35 -21.86
N GLY A 67 11.43 -1.11 -22.89
CA GLY A 67 12.48 -2.12 -22.79
C GLY A 67 12.12 -3.16 -21.73
N ASN A 68 12.89 -3.20 -20.64
CA ASN A 68 12.70 -4.03 -19.45
C ASN A 68 12.10 -3.29 -18.24
N GLN A 69 11.62 -2.07 -18.42
CA GLN A 69 11.10 -1.24 -17.34
C GLN A 69 9.57 -1.19 -17.38
N LEU A 70 8.91 -1.33 -16.23
CA LEU A 70 7.46 -1.13 -16.08
C LEU A 70 7.20 0.08 -15.19
N ARG A 71 6.22 0.91 -15.56
CA ARG A 71 5.72 2.03 -14.74
C ARG A 71 4.20 2.07 -14.77
N LEU A 72 3.57 2.27 -13.62
CA LEU A 72 2.20 2.76 -13.48
C LEU A 72 2.30 4.12 -12.77
N GLN A 73 1.85 5.20 -13.41
CA GLN A 73 2.04 6.55 -12.88
C GLN A 73 0.71 7.21 -12.55
N SER A 74 0.72 7.97 -11.44
CA SER A 74 -0.43 8.78 -10.99
C SER A 74 -1.74 8.00 -10.99
N ALA A 75 -1.66 6.70 -10.64
CA ALA A 75 -2.84 5.87 -10.59
C ALA A 75 -3.67 6.22 -9.35
N THR A 76 -4.98 6.00 -9.46
CA THR A 76 -5.91 6.06 -8.35
C THR A 76 -6.40 4.66 -8.01
N GLY A 77 -6.93 4.45 -6.82
CA GLY A 77 -7.55 3.20 -6.44
C GLY A 77 -8.28 3.28 -5.10
N ASN A 78 -9.08 2.26 -4.81
CA ASN A 78 -9.86 2.14 -3.59
C ASN A 78 -9.54 0.82 -2.89
N ILE A 79 -9.43 0.86 -1.58
CA ILE A 79 -9.16 -0.32 -0.74
C ILE A 79 -10.28 -0.43 0.29
N LYS A 80 -10.72 -1.65 0.59
CA LYS A 80 -11.71 -1.91 1.66
C LYS A 80 -11.14 -2.89 2.69
N PRO A 81 -10.32 -2.43 3.64
CA PRO A 81 -9.57 -3.36 4.50
C PRO A 81 -10.45 -4.22 5.41
N ASN A 82 -11.64 -3.73 5.78
CA ASN A 82 -12.64 -4.46 6.58
C ASN A 82 -13.86 -4.90 5.75
N GLY A 83 -13.77 -4.84 4.41
CA GLY A 83 -14.86 -5.19 3.50
C GLY A 83 -16.02 -4.17 3.41
N LYS A 84 -16.04 -3.12 4.23
CA LYS A 84 -17.13 -2.12 4.27
C LYS A 84 -16.65 -0.68 4.02
N ASP A 85 -15.65 -0.23 4.76
CA ASP A 85 -15.19 1.15 4.76
C ASP A 85 -14.14 1.34 3.67
N VAL A 86 -14.26 2.44 2.92
CA VAL A 86 -13.37 2.72 1.79
C VAL A 86 -12.20 3.60 2.24
N VAL A 87 -11.00 3.15 1.92
CA VAL A 87 -9.77 3.94 1.92
C VAL A 87 -9.45 4.28 0.47
N LEU A 88 -9.23 5.56 0.20
CA LEU A 88 -8.93 6.08 -1.12
C LEU A 88 -7.41 6.23 -1.28
N ALA A 89 -6.90 5.88 -2.45
CA ALA A 89 -5.51 6.05 -2.83
C ALA A 89 -5.46 6.97 -4.07
N PRO A 90 -5.37 8.31 -3.89
CA PRO A 90 -5.49 9.27 -4.99
C PRO A 90 -4.21 9.39 -5.83
N ALA A 91 -3.09 8.85 -5.34
CA ALA A 91 -1.83 8.83 -6.06
C ALA A 91 -1.07 7.55 -5.70
N ILE A 92 -0.91 6.69 -6.71
CA ILE A 92 -0.13 5.46 -6.67
C ILE A 92 0.86 5.51 -7.83
N ASN A 93 2.14 5.37 -7.51
CA ASN A 93 3.18 5.13 -8.48
C ASN A 93 3.76 3.74 -8.24
N VAL A 94 3.90 2.97 -9.32
CA VAL A 94 4.50 1.64 -9.30
C VAL A 94 5.62 1.60 -10.33
N ALA A 95 6.74 1.00 -9.97
CA ALA A 95 7.84 0.78 -10.89
C ALA A 95 8.46 -0.61 -10.74
N ILE A 96 8.91 -1.17 -11.86
CA ILE A 96 9.91 -2.24 -11.92
C ILE A 96 11.01 -1.73 -12.85
N ASP A 97 12.23 -1.56 -12.34
CA ASP A 97 13.33 -0.94 -13.09
C ASP A 97 13.98 -1.89 -14.11
N ASP A 98 14.02 -3.18 -13.79
CA ASP A 98 14.46 -4.26 -14.68
C ASP A 98 13.69 -5.53 -14.29
N PHE A 99 12.62 -5.87 -15.00
CA PHE A 99 11.88 -7.12 -14.75
C PHE A 99 12.63 -8.37 -15.24
N ALA A 100 13.79 -8.20 -15.88
CA ALA A 100 14.65 -9.27 -16.37
C ALA A 100 15.99 -9.34 -15.62
N ALA A 101 16.08 -8.67 -14.47
CA ALA A 101 17.15 -8.88 -13.51
C ALA A 101 17.02 -10.25 -12.85
N ASP A 102 18.13 -10.76 -12.30
CA ASP A 102 18.11 -12.00 -11.52
C ASP A 102 17.22 -11.86 -10.27
N GLU A 103 17.14 -10.64 -9.71
CA GLU A 103 16.25 -10.27 -8.62
C GLU A 103 15.46 -9.00 -9.00
N PRO A 104 14.28 -9.13 -9.63
CA PRO A 104 13.44 -8.00 -10.00
C PRO A 104 12.69 -7.46 -8.77
N TYR A 105 12.73 -6.14 -8.60
CA TYR A 105 12.04 -5.45 -7.50
C TYR A 105 10.87 -4.61 -8.02
N LEU A 106 9.74 -4.73 -7.34
CA LEU A 106 8.61 -3.82 -7.44
C LEU A 106 8.77 -2.72 -6.40
N THR A 107 8.72 -1.45 -6.81
CA THR A 107 8.57 -0.32 -5.90
C THR A 107 7.17 0.26 -6.03
N VAL A 108 6.58 0.63 -4.90
CA VAL A 108 5.29 1.33 -4.83
C VAL A 108 5.46 2.54 -3.95
N GLU A 109 5.01 3.69 -4.42
CA GLU A 109 4.83 4.89 -3.61
C GLU A 109 3.35 5.26 -3.67
N ALA A 110 2.71 5.38 -2.52
CA ALA A 110 1.30 5.73 -2.46
C ALA A 110 0.99 6.61 -1.26
N GLU A 111 -0.01 7.47 -1.43
CA GLU A 111 -0.71 8.11 -0.33
C GLU A 111 -2.11 7.52 -0.25
N THR A 112 -2.56 7.18 0.96
CA THR A 112 -3.92 6.71 1.20
C THR A 112 -4.62 7.59 2.22
N HIS A 113 -5.93 7.75 2.09
CA HIS A 113 -6.75 8.48 3.04
C HIS A 113 -8.10 7.80 3.28
N GLY A 114 -8.55 7.80 4.52
CA GLY A 114 -9.88 7.27 4.85
C GLY A 114 -10.12 7.16 6.36
N PRO A 115 -11.27 6.59 6.75
CA PRO A 115 -11.63 6.45 8.16
C PRO A 115 -10.58 5.62 8.91
N ALA A 116 -10.18 6.06 10.10
CA ALA A 116 -9.23 5.34 10.96
C ALA A 116 -9.66 3.88 11.22
N GLN A 117 -10.97 3.66 11.39
CA GLN A 117 -11.55 2.34 11.56
C GLN A 117 -11.35 1.42 10.35
N ALA A 118 -11.26 1.97 9.14
CA ALA A 118 -10.98 1.21 7.94
C ALA A 118 -9.56 0.62 8.01
N TYR A 119 -8.57 1.41 8.40
CA TYR A 119 -7.18 0.95 8.59
C TYR A 119 -7.04 -0.11 9.68
N LEU A 120 -7.73 0.05 10.82
CA LEU A 120 -7.76 -0.99 11.86
C LEU A 120 -8.35 -2.31 11.36
N GLY A 121 -9.11 -2.29 10.26
CA GLY A 121 -9.54 -3.49 9.54
C GLY A 121 -8.40 -4.41 9.12
N LEU A 122 -7.23 -3.86 8.77
CA LEU A 122 -6.05 -4.64 8.38
C LEU A 122 -5.63 -5.60 9.49
N MET A 123 -5.69 -5.18 10.76
CA MET A 123 -5.30 -6.00 11.91
C MET A 123 -6.15 -7.28 11.99
N THR A 124 -7.43 -7.20 11.62
CA THR A 124 -8.35 -8.32 11.75
C THR A 124 -8.53 -9.11 10.45
N HIS A 125 -8.24 -8.51 9.29
CA HIS A 125 -8.52 -9.09 7.97
C HIS A 125 -7.28 -9.41 7.13
N SER A 126 -6.06 -9.08 7.58
CA SER A 126 -4.80 -9.55 7.01
C SER A 126 -3.90 -10.18 8.08
N ASP A 127 -2.76 -10.73 7.67
CA ASP A 127 -1.76 -11.30 8.59
C ASP A 127 -1.05 -10.25 9.44
N LEU A 128 -1.28 -8.96 9.18
CA LEU A 128 -0.71 -7.86 9.97
C LEU A 128 -1.08 -7.95 11.46
N GLY A 129 -2.29 -8.42 11.78
CA GLY A 129 -2.68 -8.60 13.19
C GLY A 129 -1.83 -9.64 13.91
N ALA A 130 -1.52 -10.75 13.24
CA ALA A 130 -0.67 -11.80 13.81
C ALA A 130 0.78 -11.31 13.99
N LEU A 131 1.30 -10.52 13.04
CA LEU A 131 2.62 -9.87 13.15
C LEU A 131 2.72 -8.88 14.32
N LEU A 132 1.58 -8.34 14.78
CA LEU A 132 1.47 -7.40 15.89
C LEU A 132 0.87 -8.04 17.15
N ASP A 133 0.99 -9.37 17.27
CA ASP A 133 0.55 -10.17 18.43
C ASP A 133 -0.93 -9.97 18.81
N GLY A 134 -1.79 -9.59 17.85
CA GLY A 134 -3.21 -9.31 18.09
C GLY A 134 -3.48 -8.07 18.95
N THR A 135 -2.48 -7.21 19.16
CA THR A 135 -2.54 -6.05 20.06
C THR A 135 -3.73 -5.13 19.75
N PHE A 136 -4.08 -5.01 18.47
CA PHE A 136 -5.10 -4.07 17.97
C PHE A 136 -6.41 -4.74 17.55
N ASP A 137 -6.62 -6.03 17.85
CA ASP A 137 -7.79 -6.79 17.37
C ASP A 137 -9.14 -6.24 17.85
N GLN A 138 -9.15 -5.63 19.03
CA GLN A 138 -10.33 -5.01 19.63
C GLN A 138 -10.29 -3.47 19.55
N ALA A 139 -9.29 -2.92 18.85
CA ALA A 139 -9.13 -1.48 18.77
C ALA A 139 -10.24 -0.86 17.93
N SER A 140 -10.69 0.32 18.34
CA SER A 140 -11.54 1.17 17.52
C SER A 140 -11.00 2.59 17.48
N ALA A 141 -11.20 3.28 16.36
CA ALA A 141 -10.70 4.63 16.17
C ALA A 141 -11.69 5.49 15.39
N THR A 142 -11.66 6.79 15.66
CA THR A 142 -12.49 7.79 14.97
C THR A 142 -11.66 8.83 14.24
N GLY A 143 -12.29 9.51 13.28
CA GLY A 143 -11.65 10.47 12.39
C GLY A 143 -11.01 9.80 11.19
N ASP A 144 -10.30 10.59 10.40
CA ASP A 144 -9.63 10.12 9.20
C ASP A 144 -8.11 10.07 9.43
N TRP A 145 -7.47 9.14 8.74
CA TRP A 145 -6.01 9.05 8.65
C TRP A 145 -5.57 9.30 7.21
N ALA A 146 -4.42 9.97 7.09
CA ALA A 146 -3.63 10.01 5.88
C ALA A 146 -2.37 9.16 6.13
N VAL A 147 -2.10 8.24 5.22
CA VAL A 147 -1.02 7.26 5.33
C VAL A 147 -0.25 7.22 4.01
N PRO A 148 0.76 8.08 3.83
CA PRO A 148 1.76 7.92 2.80
C PRO A 148 2.73 6.80 3.18
N PHE A 149 3.06 5.96 2.21
CA PHE A 149 4.02 4.88 2.37
C PHE A 149 4.78 4.58 1.07
N ALA A 150 5.93 3.96 1.24
CA ALA A 150 6.71 3.36 0.18
C ALA A 150 6.90 1.88 0.49
N LEU A 151 6.84 1.05 -0.55
CA LEU A 151 7.00 -0.39 -0.51
C LEU A 151 8.09 -0.78 -1.52
N LYS A 152 8.93 -1.74 -1.16
CA LYS A 152 9.82 -2.42 -2.09
C LYS A 152 9.71 -3.92 -1.87
N VAL A 153 9.34 -4.64 -2.93
CA VAL A 153 9.07 -6.08 -2.89
C VAL A 153 9.98 -6.79 -3.87
N ASN A 154 10.71 -7.80 -3.41
CA ASN A 154 11.38 -8.74 -4.31
C ASN A 154 10.34 -9.65 -4.97
N LEU A 155 10.24 -9.63 -6.30
CA LEU A 155 9.22 -10.38 -7.03
C LEU A 155 9.49 -11.89 -7.10
N GLU A 156 10.72 -12.33 -6.87
CA GLU A 156 11.09 -13.75 -6.76
C GLU A 156 10.98 -14.26 -5.32
N GLN A 157 11.19 -13.38 -4.34
CA GLN A 157 11.17 -13.70 -2.91
C GLN A 157 10.23 -12.75 -2.15
N GLY A 158 8.91 -12.95 -2.30
CA GLY A 158 7.90 -12.03 -1.74
C GLY A 158 7.99 -11.81 -0.22
N GLU A 159 8.59 -12.73 0.53
CA GLU A 159 8.88 -12.58 1.97
C GLU A 159 9.84 -11.41 2.27
N GLN A 160 10.63 -10.97 1.29
CA GLN A 160 11.51 -9.80 1.39
C GLN A 160 10.75 -8.54 0.94
N THR A 161 9.86 -8.09 1.81
CA THR A 161 9.14 -6.83 1.64
C THR A 161 9.68 -5.78 2.61
N GLU A 162 10.19 -4.69 2.06
CA GLU A 162 10.53 -3.48 2.81
C GLU A 162 9.34 -2.51 2.74
N VAL A 163 8.94 -1.97 3.88
CA VAL A 163 7.88 -0.95 3.93
C VAL A 163 8.34 0.18 4.83
N GLN A 164 8.02 1.41 4.45
CA GLN A 164 8.17 2.58 5.30
C GLN A 164 7.00 3.52 5.09
N GLY A 165 6.54 4.16 6.14
CA GLY A 165 5.44 5.11 6.02
C GLY A 165 5.15 5.81 7.33
N HIS A 166 4.07 6.58 7.34
CA HIS A 166 3.62 7.20 8.57
C HIS A 166 2.13 7.43 8.60
N ILE A 167 1.59 7.52 9.82
CA ILE A 167 0.22 7.93 10.09
C ILE A 167 0.28 9.31 10.73
N GLN A 168 -0.41 10.27 10.12
CA GLN A 168 -0.63 11.58 10.73
C GLN A 168 -1.92 11.57 11.55
N PHE A 169 -1.82 11.87 12.84
CA PHE A 169 -2.97 12.00 13.73
C PHE A 169 -3.36 13.46 13.87
N ASN A 170 -4.65 13.74 13.70
CA ASN A 170 -5.23 15.05 13.84
C ASN A 170 -6.54 14.98 14.64
N GLN A 171 -6.42 15.09 15.97
CA GLN A 171 -7.53 15.06 16.91
C GLN A 171 -8.33 13.76 16.87
N ASN A 172 -7.67 12.65 16.55
CA ASN A 172 -8.30 11.33 16.52
C ASN A 172 -8.60 10.82 17.94
N THR A 173 -9.49 9.84 18.03
CA THR A 173 -9.71 9.07 19.26
C THR A 173 -9.37 7.61 18.98
N LEU A 174 -8.67 6.97 19.91
CA LEU A 174 -8.29 5.55 19.86
C LEU A 174 -8.73 4.86 21.15
N GLN A 175 -9.47 3.78 21.01
CA GLN A 175 -9.87 2.88 22.06
C GLN A 175 -9.18 1.54 21.83
N LEU A 176 -8.13 1.23 22.60
CA LEU A 176 -7.34 0.00 22.38
C LEU A 176 -8.10 -1.26 22.80
N TRP A 177 -8.70 -1.24 23.99
CA TRP A 177 -9.56 -2.31 24.49
C TRP A 177 -10.81 -1.74 25.15
N PRO A 178 -11.98 -2.41 25.07
CA PRO A 178 -13.24 -1.88 25.60
C PRO A 178 -13.23 -1.49 27.09
N GLN A 179 -12.40 -2.17 27.90
CA GLN A 179 -12.27 -1.93 29.34
C GLN A 179 -11.39 -0.72 29.71
N LEU A 180 -10.60 -0.19 28.77
CA LEU A 180 -9.80 1.01 29.01
C LEU A 180 -10.60 2.27 28.65
N PRO A 181 -10.32 3.43 29.24
CA PRO A 181 -10.78 4.71 28.70
C PRO A 181 -10.10 5.01 27.36
N PRO A 182 -10.79 5.68 26.42
CA PRO A 182 -10.18 6.03 25.13
C PRO A 182 -9.09 7.07 25.30
N LEU A 183 -8.09 7.01 24.43
CA LEU A 183 -7.15 8.10 24.17
C LEU A 183 -7.83 9.07 23.22
N SER A 184 -8.02 10.31 23.65
CA SER A 184 -8.72 11.34 22.87
C SER A 184 -7.80 12.47 22.47
N GLN A 185 -8.21 13.25 21.47
CA GLN A 185 -7.44 14.38 20.95
C GLN A 185 -6.00 14.01 20.56
N ILE A 186 -5.81 12.82 20.00
CA ILE A 186 -4.49 12.33 19.58
C ILE A 186 -3.97 13.23 18.47
N GLN A 187 -2.79 13.79 18.68
CA GLN A 187 -2.09 14.64 17.72
C GLN A 187 -0.63 14.21 17.63
N GLY A 188 -0.08 14.24 16.41
CA GLY A 188 1.30 13.88 16.15
C GLY A 188 1.41 12.85 15.04
N GLN A 189 2.50 12.10 15.05
CA GLN A 189 2.84 11.18 13.96
C GLN A 189 3.30 9.84 14.52
N LEU A 190 2.93 8.76 13.83
CA LEU A 190 3.53 7.45 13.99
C LEU A 190 4.30 7.13 12.70
N LEU A 191 5.61 6.99 12.81
CA LEU A 191 6.47 6.47 11.76
C LEU A 191 6.49 4.94 11.88
N PHE A 192 6.41 4.23 10.76
CA PHE A 192 6.54 2.78 10.76
C PHE A 192 7.47 2.30 9.65
N SER A 193 8.09 1.17 9.90
CA SER A 193 8.84 0.37 8.94
C SER A 193 8.47 -1.10 9.07
N GLU A 194 9.08 -1.98 8.27
CA GLU A 194 8.97 -3.43 8.42
C GLU A 194 9.57 -3.94 9.74
N LYS A 195 10.39 -3.13 10.42
CA LYS A 195 11.11 -3.51 11.65
C LYS A 195 10.69 -2.76 12.90
N SER A 196 10.07 -1.59 12.76
CA SER A 196 9.84 -0.70 13.89
C SER A 196 8.59 0.16 13.71
N ALA A 197 8.05 0.63 14.84
CA ALA A 197 7.07 1.69 14.88
C ALA A 197 7.47 2.69 15.97
N GLU A 198 7.53 3.97 15.62
CA GLU A 198 7.94 5.05 16.50
C GLU A 198 6.85 6.12 16.51
N ALA A 199 6.38 6.47 17.71
CA ALA A 199 5.23 7.35 17.88
C ALA A 199 5.62 8.59 18.69
N GLN A 200 5.40 9.77 18.11
CA GLN A 200 5.54 11.06 18.78
C GLN A 200 4.14 11.67 18.91
N LEU A 201 3.44 11.31 19.99
CA LEU A 201 2.02 11.61 20.17
C LEU A 201 1.76 12.41 21.44
N LYS A 202 0.77 13.31 21.33
CA LYS A 202 0.10 13.96 22.45
C LYS A 202 -1.33 13.49 22.47
N ALA A 203 -1.83 13.07 23.62
CA ALA A 203 -3.21 12.63 23.80
C ALA A 203 -3.73 13.02 25.17
N GLN A 204 -5.05 13.03 25.31
CA GLN A 204 -5.75 13.14 26.58
C GLN A 204 -6.23 11.76 27.00
N TRP A 205 -5.91 11.40 28.24
CA TRP A 205 -6.37 10.16 28.88
C TRP A 205 -6.88 10.50 30.28
N LEU A 206 -8.11 10.10 30.60
CA LEU A 206 -8.73 10.35 31.91
C LEU A 206 -8.71 11.83 32.38
N GLY A 207 -8.78 12.78 31.43
CA GLY A 207 -8.79 14.22 31.73
C GLY A 207 -7.42 14.84 32.05
N GLY A 208 -6.32 14.08 31.90
CA GLY A 208 -4.94 14.57 31.98
C GLY A 208 -4.20 14.41 30.65
N LEU A 209 -3.24 15.31 30.37
CA LEU A 209 -2.35 15.21 29.21
C LEU A 209 -1.31 14.11 29.44
N SER A 210 -1.29 13.09 28.59
CA SER A 210 -0.20 12.11 28.53
C SER A 210 0.66 12.40 27.29
N SER A 211 1.94 12.70 27.49
CA SER A 211 2.94 12.74 26.42
C SER A 211 3.79 11.47 26.49
N SER A 212 3.85 10.70 25.41
CA SER A 212 4.87 9.65 25.27
C SER A 212 6.05 10.21 24.50
N ALA A 213 7.22 10.25 25.14
CA ALA A 213 8.51 10.29 24.46
C ALA A 213 9.12 8.91 24.70
N SER A 214 9.22 8.09 23.65
CA SER A 214 10.08 6.90 23.71
C SER A 214 11.50 7.31 23.28
N PRO A 215 12.55 6.73 23.90
CA PRO A 215 13.95 7.04 23.64
C PRO A 215 14.43 6.53 22.28
#